data_AF-A0A1H8E2A6-F1
#
_entry.id   AF-A0A1H8E2A6-F1
#
_cell.length_a   1.000
_cell.length_b   1.000
_cell.length_c   1.000
_cell.angle_alpha   90.00
_cell.angle_beta   90.00
_cell.angle_gamma   90.00
#
_symmetry.space_group_name_H-M   'P 1'
#
loop_
_entity.id
_entity.type
_entity.pdbx_description
1 polymer ?
#
loop_
_entity_poly.entity_id
_entity_poly.type
_entity_poly.pdbx_seq_one_letter_code
_entity_poly.pdbx_strand_id
1 'polypeptide(L)'
;MASVCVIAIHVLSSAKIDNLYVFFFVQGIARLAVPFFFCCTGYFIAQKGIENRTVVIDYIKKLCKSYLIGSLVYIPVELIKMIATNTFSKAAVLKYLQYILVQGSFLHLWYFPAVIVAIVCLHFLLKRLSIRMTCLVAACLYFIGLLGDGYYGVFRFLPQWASDTMKIYQELFYTTRNGLFFGVPFVLIGVAIAKRTRLQTMKKAYVWLVATLVAGCGEIYFLRRFQIAVDYNMTVFLVPATVFLFLTLLKMPYKIKFNSNLLRLYSTKLYEAHLLFYGLLLAALTVFQIPILKNGAVQFFVVWAASQMFAYFTARAVANRVIK
;
A
#
# COMPACT_ATOMS: atom_id res chain seq x y z
N MET A 1 -6.41 11.90 -4.14
CA MET A 1 -7.09 11.36 -2.94
C MET A 1 -6.35 10.16 -2.38
N ALA A 2 -6.18 9.05 -3.10
CA ALA A 2 -5.45 7.87 -2.58
C ALA A 2 -4.03 8.20 -2.09
N SER A 3 -3.25 8.96 -2.84
CA SER A 3 -1.90 9.36 -2.45
C SER A 3 -1.86 10.27 -1.20
N VAL A 4 -2.89 11.11 -1.00
CA VAL A 4 -3.06 11.93 0.23
C VAL A 4 -3.43 11.04 1.43
N CYS A 5 -4.24 10.00 1.21
CA CYS A 5 -4.56 9.02 2.24
C CYS A 5 -3.31 8.23 2.68
N VAL A 6 -2.35 7.98 1.78
CA VAL A 6 -1.05 7.39 2.16
C VAL A 6 -0.27 8.32 3.10
N ILE A 7 -0.26 9.64 2.84
CA ILE A 7 0.33 10.61 3.77
C ILE A 7 -0.36 10.54 5.13
N ALA A 8 -1.69 10.51 5.15
CA ALA A 8 -2.47 10.42 6.39
C ALA A 8 -2.11 9.15 7.18
N ILE A 9 -1.97 7.99 6.51
CA ILE A 9 -1.54 6.74 7.16
C ILE A 9 -0.21 6.93 7.88
N HIS A 10 0.80 7.53 7.23
CA HIS A 10 2.12 7.64 7.83
C HIS A 10 2.23 8.73 8.90
N VAL A 11 1.69 9.91 8.64
CA VAL A 11 1.84 11.05 9.55
C VAL A 11 0.93 10.91 10.77
N LEU A 12 -0.36 10.60 10.56
CA LEU A 12 -1.33 10.56 11.66
C LEU A 12 -1.17 9.31 12.53
N SER A 13 -0.75 8.16 11.98
CA SER A 13 -0.44 6.98 12.81
C SER A 13 0.79 7.23 13.70
N SER A 14 1.81 7.90 13.16
CA SER A 14 3.07 8.16 13.88
C SER A 14 2.91 9.21 14.96
N ALA A 15 2.01 10.18 14.77
CA ALA A 15 1.72 11.22 15.75
C ALA A 15 0.99 10.71 17.02
N LYS A 16 0.69 9.41 17.12
CA LYS A 16 0.02 8.75 18.26
C LYS A 16 -1.17 9.55 18.78
N ILE A 17 -1.96 10.11 17.87
CA ILE A 17 -3.13 10.90 18.23
C ILE A 17 -4.13 9.92 18.86
N ASP A 18 -4.31 9.98 20.18
CA ASP A 18 -5.28 9.14 20.90
C ASP A 18 -6.69 9.70 20.70
N ASN A 19 -7.14 9.62 19.46
CA ASN A 19 -8.43 10.10 19.02
C ASN A 19 -9.10 8.99 18.18
N LEU A 20 -10.25 8.54 18.66
CA LEU A 20 -11.00 7.46 18.04
C LEU A 20 -11.39 7.77 16.59
N TYR A 21 -11.73 9.02 16.28
CA TYR A 21 -12.09 9.46 14.92
C TYR A 21 -10.88 9.40 13.98
N VAL A 22 -9.71 9.86 14.43
CA VAL A 22 -8.47 9.77 13.65
C VAL A 22 -8.10 8.31 13.41
N PHE A 23 -8.23 7.47 14.43
CA PHE A 23 -7.98 6.04 14.31
C PHE A 23 -8.88 5.38 13.25
N PHE A 24 -10.21 5.59 13.29
CA PHE A 24 -11.11 5.02 12.29
C PHE A 24 -10.92 5.61 10.89
N PHE A 25 -10.61 6.90 10.79
CA PHE A 25 -10.26 7.51 9.50
C PHE A 25 -9.03 6.84 8.89
N VAL A 26 -7.96 6.67 9.68
CA VAL A 26 -6.70 6.08 9.22
C VAL A 26 -6.86 4.59 8.92
N GLN A 27 -7.44 3.84 9.85
CA GLN A 27 -7.55 2.38 9.75
C GLN A 27 -8.66 1.90 8.83
N GLY A 28 -9.73 2.68 8.66
CA GLY A 28 -10.84 2.37 7.76
C GLY A 28 -10.63 2.98 6.38
N ILE A 29 -10.77 4.31 6.27
CA ILE A 29 -10.85 5.00 4.97
C ILE A 29 -9.47 5.11 4.33
N ALA A 30 -8.48 5.65 5.05
CA ALA A 30 -7.17 5.91 4.47
C ALA A 30 -6.47 4.60 4.06
N ARG A 31 -6.69 3.52 4.83
CA ARG A 31 -6.15 2.17 4.59
C ARG A 31 -6.53 1.59 3.23
N LEU A 32 -7.61 2.05 2.59
CA LEU A 32 -7.99 1.65 1.23
C LEU A 32 -7.00 2.11 0.15
N ALA A 33 -6.13 3.09 0.43
CA ALA A 33 -5.25 3.69 -0.56
C ALA A 33 -4.31 2.68 -1.22
N VAL A 34 -3.67 1.81 -0.44
CA VAL A 34 -2.69 0.84 -0.95
C VAL A 34 -3.37 -0.31 -1.71
N PRO A 35 -4.40 -0.98 -1.17
CA PRO A 35 -5.25 -1.92 -1.94
C PRO A 35 -5.75 -1.35 -3.26
N PHE A 36 -6.17 -0.08 -3.27
CA PHE A 36 -6.62 0.60 -4.46
C PHE A 36 -5.52 0.73 -5.50
N PHE A 37 -4.28 1.06 -5.11
CA PHE A 37 -3.14 1.09 -6.03
C PHE A 37 -2.84 -0.29 -6.63
N PHE A 38 -2.84 -1.35 -5.82
CA PHE A 38 -2.69 -2.73 -6.33
C PHE A 38 -3.81 -3.07 -7.34
N CYS A 39 -5.05 -2.72 -7.03
CA CYS A 39 -6.20 -2.91 -7.93
C CYS A 39 -6.05 -2.12 -9.24
N CYS A 40 -5.61 -0.86 -9.19
CA CYS A 40 -5.29 -0.08 -10.40
C CYS A 40 -4.21 -0.77 -11.24
N THR A 41 -3.12 -1.23 -10.62
CA THR A 41 -2.07 -1.96 -11.33
C THR A 41 -2.62 -3.21 -12.02
N GLY A 42 -3.40 -4.02 -11.31
CA GLY A 42 -4.03 -5.23 -11.86
C GLY A 42 -4.96 -4.95 -13.03
N TYR A 43 -5.78 -3.90 -12.92
CA TYR A 43 -6.69 -3.49 -13.97
C TYR A 43 -5.95 -3.08 -15.25
N PHE A 44 -4.95 -2.19 -15.12
CA PHE A 44 -4.22 -1.67 -16.28
C PHE A 44 -3.28 -2.70 -16.93
N ILE A 45 -2.66 -3.61 -16.15
CA ILE A 45 -1.84 -4.66 -16.74
C ILE A 45 -2.71 -5.72 -17.43
N ALA A 46 -3.90 -6.04 -16.89
CA ALA A 46 -4.83 -6.95 -17.53
C ALA A 46 -5.29 -6.45 -18.90
N GLN A 47 -5.55 -5.14 -19.04
CA GLN A 47 -5.89 -4.53 -20.34
C GLN A 47 -4.78 -4.66 -21.38
N LYS A 48 -3.51 -4.77 -20.95
CA LYS A 48 -2.36 -4.97 -21.83
C LYS A 48 -2.05 -6.45 -22.09
N GLY A 49 -2.68 -7.36 -21.35
CA GLY A 49 -2.44 -8.81 -21.41
C GLY A 49 -1.44 -9.29 -20.36
N ILE A 50 -1.91 -9.54 -19.14
CA ILE A 50 -1.09 -10.07 -18.04
C ILE A 50 -0.55 -11.50 -18.33
N GLU A 51 -1.21 -12.26 -19.19
CA GLU A 51 -0.72 -13.57 -19.67
C GLU A 51 0.44 -13.46 -20.68
N ASN A 52 0.67 -12.27 -21.26
CA ASN A 52 1.76 -12.03 -22.20
C ASN A 52 3.07 -11.76 -21.44
N ARG A 53 4.08 -12.60 -21.68
CA ARG A 53 5.39 -12.51 -21.03
C ARG A 53 6.08 -11.17 -21.29
N THR A 54 6.04 -10.65 -22.51
CA THR A 54 6.70 -9.39 -22.88
C THR A 54 6.09 -8.21 -22.11
N VAL A 55 4.76 -8.17 -22.04
CA VAL A 55 4.01 -7.15 -21.28
C VAL A 55 4.40 -7.16 -19.80
N VAL A 56 4.48 -8.35 -19.20
CA VAL A 56 4.89 -8.52 -17.80
C VAL A 56 6.34 -8.07 -17.58
N ILE A 57 7.28 -8.49 -18.42
CA ILE A 57 8.69 -8.12 -18.31
C ILE A 57 8.85 -6.59 -18.42
N ASP A 58 8.20 -5.96 -19.39
CA ASP A 58 8.29 -4.51 -19.58
C ASP A 58 7.66 -3.73 -18.42
N TYR A 59 6.60 -4.27 -17.82
CA TYR A 59 6.02 -3.68 -16.61
C TYR A 59 6.98 -3.81 -15.41
N ILE A 60 7.55 -4.99 -15.19
CA ILE A 60 8.51 -5.23 -14.11
C ILE A 60 9.74 -4.34 -14.27
N LYS A 61 10.30 -4.18 -15.47
CA LYS A 61 11.43 -3.26 -15.73
C LYS A 61 11.12 -1.83 -15.29
N LYS A 62 9.91 -1.34 -15.58
CA LYS A 62 9.47 0.00 -15.16
C LYS A 62 9.34 0.13 -13.65
N LEU A 63 8.81 -0.90 -12.98
CA LEU A 63 8.74 -0.96 -11.52
C LEU A 63 10.13 -0.99 -10.89
N CYS A 64 11.02 -1.86 -11.37
CA CYS A 64 12.40 -1.95 -10.89
C CYS A 64 13.14 -0.62 -11.06
N LYS A 65 13.00 0.05 -12.22
CA LYS A 65 13.59 1.38 -12.42
C LYS A 65 13.08 2.40 -11.40
N SER A 66 11.78 2.44 -11.15
CA SER A 66 11.18 3.36 -10.18
C SER A 66 11.64 3.04 -8.75
N TYR A 67 11.68 1.75 -8.40
CA TYR A 67 12.16 1.27 -7.12
C TYR A 67 13.64 1.59 -6.88
N LEU A 68 14.50 1.41 -7.89
CA LEU A 68 15.91 1.75 -7.79
C LEU A 68 16.13 3.25 -7.61
N ILE A 69 15.41 4.08 -8.37
CA ILE A 69 15.48 5.55 -8.21
C ILE A 69 15.05 5.97 -6.80
N GLY A 70 13.95 5.41 -6.29
CA GLY A 70 13.53 5.67 -4.90
C GLY A 70 14.57 5.17 -3.88
N SER A 71 15.10 3.96 -4.09
CA SER A 71 16.10 3.36 -3.19
C SER A 71 17.38 4.19 -3.10
N LEU A 72 17.84 4.77 -4.21
CA LEU A 72 19.02 5.65 -4.20
C LEU A 72 18.84 6.89 -3.31
N VAL A 73 17.60 7.35 -3.14
CA VAL A 73 17.27 8.48 -2.25
C VAL A 73 17.16 8.01 -0.80
N TYR A 74 16.46 6.90 -0.55
CA TYR A 74 16.10 6.49 0.81
C TYR A 74 17.12 5.58 1.51
N ILE A 75 17.98 4.86 0.79
CA ILE A 75 19.06 4.08 1.39
C ILE A 75 20.01 4.99 2.19
N PRO A 76 20.53 6.12 1.65
CA PRO A 76 21.36 7.03 2.43
C PRO A 76 20.66 7.55 3.68
N VAL A 77 19.36 7.86 3.59
CA VAL A 77 18.57 8.33 4.74
C VAL A 77 18.53 7.28 5.85
N GLU A 78 18.27 6.01 5.52
CA GLU A 78 18.24 4.94 6.52
C GLU A 78 19.64 4.66 7.10
N LEU A 79 20.69 4.73 6.29
CA LEU A 79 22.07 4.57 6.76
C LEU A 79 22.47 5.70 7.72
N ILE A 80 22.16 6.95 7.39
CA ILE A 80 22.40 8.11 8.27
C ILE A 80 21.65 7.92 9.59
N LYS A 81 20.39 7.48 9.53
CA LYS A 81 19.60 7.18 10.74
C LYS A 81 20.26 6.09 11.58
N MET A 82 20.71 4.99 10.98
CA MET A 82 21.40 3.91 11.71
C MET A 82 22.68 4.38 12.39
N ILE A 83 23.44 5.27 11.74
CA ILE A 83 24.65 5.87 12.32
C ILE A 83 24.27 6.79 13.48
N ALA A 84 23.31 7.70 13.27
CA ALA A 84 22.86 8.65 14.28
C ALA A 84 22.26 7.99 15.53
N THR A 85 21.66 6.80 15.40
CA THR A 85 21.11 6.02 16.52
C THR A 85 22.09 5.01 17.10
N ASN A 86 23.36 5.00 16.68
CA ASN A 86 24.37 4.00 17.09
C ASN A 86 23.94 2.54 16.87
N THR A 87 23.12 2.27 15.85
CA THR A 87 22.66 0.91 15.48
C THR A 87 23.39 0.36 14.26
N PHE A 88 24.34 1.11 13.70
CA PHE A 88 25.10 0.68 12.54
C PHE A 88 26.07 -0.46 12.89
N SER A 89 25.85 -1.63 12.29
CA SER A 89 26.72 -2.80 12.44
C SER A 89 26.64 -3.69 11.20
N LYS A 90 27.64 -4.57 11.00
CA LYS A 90 27.64 -5.54 9.90
C LYS A 90 26.36 -6.40 9.88
N ALA A 91 25.92 -6.86 11.05
CA ALA A 91 24.68 -7.65 11.19
C ALA A 91 23.44 -6.83 10.79
N ALA A 92 23.36 -5.57 11.22
CA ALA A 92 22.25 -4.69 10.86
C ALA A 92 22.21 -4.41 9.35
N VAL A 93 23.36 -4.20 8.71
CA VAL A 93 23.45 -4.01 7.25
C VAL A 93 23.00 -5.26 6.49
N LEU A 94 23.42 -6.46 6.90
CA LEU A 94 22.97 -7.70 6.28
C LEU A 94 21.46 -7.90 6.42
N LYS A 95 20.90 -7.63 7.60
CA LYS A 95 19.45 -7.66 7.82
C LYS A 95 18.73 -6.63 6.96
N TYR A 96 19.30 -5.44 6.79
CA TYR A 96 18.74 -4.40 5.94
C TYR A 96 18.78 -4.77 4.45
N LEU A 97 19.83 -5.46 3.98
CA LEU A 97 19.87 -5.99 2.61
C LEU A 97 18.73 -6.99 2.35
N GLN A 98 18.45 -7.89 3.30
CA GLN A 98 17.28 -8.76 3.23
C GLN A 98 15.97 -7.95 3.22
N TYR A 99 15.88 -6.91 4.07
CA TYR A 99 14.71 -6.04 4.15
C TYR A 99 14.45 -5.30 2.82
N ILE A 100 15.49 -4.80 2.15
CA ILE A 100 15.39 -4.16 0.83
C ILE A 100 14.73 -5.09 -0.20
N LEU A 101 15.02 -6.40 -0.15
CA LEU A 101 14.47 -7.36 -1.11
C LEU A 101 13.03 -7.74 -0.80
N VAL A 102 12.68 -7.86 0.49
CA VAL A 102 11.37 -8.37 0.94
C VAL A 102 10.35 -7.26 1.17
N GLN A 103 10.75 -6.21 1.89
CA GLN A 103 9.91 -5.11 2.36
C GLN A 103 10.27 -3.77 1.73
N GLY A 104 11.19 -3.74 0.78
CA GLY A 104 11.63 -2.52 0.14
C GLY A 104 12.65 -1.74 0.97
N SER A 105 13.38 -0.84 0.32
CA SER A 105 14.43 -0.02 0.94
C SER A 105 13.93 1.06 1.89
N PHE A 106 12.62 1.29 1.92
CA PHE A 106 12.01 2.20 2.89
C PHE A 106 10.54 1.82 3.11
N LEU A 107 9.96 2.30 4.21
CA LEU A 107 8.63 1.89 4.68
C LEU A 107 7.53 1.91 3.61
N HIS A 108 7.51 2.91 2.72
CA HIS A 108 6.52 3.02 1.63
C HIS A 108 6.99 2.33 0.34
N LEU A 109 8.27 2.04 0.16
CA LEU A 109 8.79 1.43 -1.06
C LEU A 109 8.49 -0.06 -1.18
N TRP A 110 7.97 -0.70 -0.11
CA TRP A 110 7.50 -2.09 -0.10
C TRP A 110 6.48 -2.42 -1.20
N TYR A 111 5.72 -1.42 -1.66
CA TYR A 111 4.75 -1.58 -2.75
C TYR A 111 5.39 -2.15 -4.02
N PHE A 112 6.61 -1.72 -4.37
CA PHE A 112 7.28 -2.15 -5.60
C PHE A 112 7.59 -3.65 -5.63
N PRO A 113 8.38 -4.22 -4.68
CA PRO A 113 8.61 -5.66 -4.64
C PRO A 113 7.31 -6.44 -4.49
N ALA A 114 6.35 -5.93 -3.70
CA ALA A 114 5.06 -6.59 -3.53
C ALA A 114 4.26 -6.71 -4.82
N VAL A 115 4.21 -5.65 -5.64
CA VAL A 115 3.55 -5.68 -6.96
C VAL A 115 4.27 -6.62 -7.92
N ILE A 116 5.60 -6.63 -7.92
CA ILE A 116 6.39 -7.53 -8.78
C ILE A 116 6.04 -8.99 -8.47
N VAL A 117 6.07 -9.38 -7.19
CA VAL A 117 5.67 -10.73 -6.75
C VAL A 117 4.24 -11.03 -7.18
N ALA A 118 3.31 -10.11 -6.93
CA ALA A 118 1.91 -10.30 -7.29
C ALA A 118 1.69 -10.53 -8.79
N ILE A 119 2.33 -9.71 -9.64
CA ILE A 119 2.22 -9.83 -11.10
C ILE A 119 2.84 -11.14 -11.59
N VAL A 120 4.01 -11.53 -11.07
CA VAL A 120 4.68 -12.78 -11.45
C VAL A 120 3.81 -13.98 -11.06
N CYS A 121 3.30 -14.02 -9.82
CA CYS A 121 2.39 -15.07 -9.38
C CYS A 121 1.14 -15.13 -10.25
N LEU A 122 0.49 -14.00 -10.51
CA LEU A 122 -0.73 -13.95 -11.32
C LEU A 122 -0.49 -14.29 -12.79
N HIS A 123 0.64 -13.91 -13.36
CA HIS A 123 1.03 -14.32 -14.72
C HIS A 123 1.03 -15.85 -14.84
N PHE A 124 1.67 -16.56 -13.91
CA PHE A 124 1.72 -18.02 -13.95
C PHE A 124 0.37 -18.67 -13.61
N LEU A 125 -0.35 -18.16 -12.60
CA LEU A 125 -1.64 -18.71 -12.21
C LEU A 125 -2.68 -18.56 -13.33
N LEU A 126 -2.77 -17.40 -13.97
CA LEU A 126 -3.76 -17.14 -15.02
C LEU A 126 -3.47 -17.88 -16.33
N LYS A 127 -2.23 -18.33 -16.56
CA LYS A 127 -1.88 -19.20 -17.69
C LYS A 127 -2.33 -20.66 -17.49
N ARG A 128 -2.53 -21.09 -16.24
CA ARG A 128 -2.80 -22.49 -15.90
C ARG A 128 -4.19 -22.73 -15.30
N LEU A 129 -4.76 -21.69 -14.68
CA LEU A 129 -6.01 -21.77 -13.94
C LEU A 129 -7.04 -20.82 -14.55
N SER A 130 -8.31 -21.21 -14.43
CA SER A 130 -9.40 -20.27 -14.72
C SER A 130 -9.39 -19.12 -13.71
N ILE A 131 -9.91 -17.96 -14.11
CA ILE A 131 -10.04 -16.79 -13.22
C ILE A 131 -10.81 -17.13 -11.92
N ARG A 132 -11.75 -18.09 -11.95
CA ARG A 132 -12.47 -18.55 -10.75
C ARG A 132 -11.53 -19.27 -9.78
N MET A 133 -10.71 -20.19 -10.28
CA MET A 133 -9.72 -20.91 -9.48
C MET A 133 -8.63 -19.98 -8.96
N THR A 134 -8.19 -19.00 -9.76
CA THR A 134 -7.25 -17.98 -9.30
C THR A 134 -7.84 -17.13 -8.17
N CYS A 135 -9.12 -16.79 -8.21
CA CYS A 135 -9.81 -16.11 -7.10
C CYS A 135 -9.85 -16.97 -5.83
N LEU A 136 -10.08 -18.28 -5.95
CA LEU A 136 -10.05 -19.19 -4.80
C LEU A 136 -8.65 -19.23 -4.16
N VAL A 137 -7.61 -19.40 -4.98
CA VAL A 137 -6.21 -19.37 -4.51
C VAL A 137 -5.91 -18.05 -3.80
N ALA A 138 -6.30 -16.92 -4.38
CA ALA A 138 -6.09 -15.61 -3.77
C ALA A 138 -6.88 -15.43 -2.45
N ALA A 139 -8.09 -15.98 -2.36
CA ALA A 139 -8.86 -15.96 -1.11
C ALA A 139 -8.16 -16.76 -0.01
N CYS A 140 -7.62 -17.94 -0.32
CA CYS A 140 -6.82 -18.73 0.62
C CYS A 140 -5.54 -17.98 1.05
N LEU A 141 -4.82 -17.36 0.10
CA LEU A 141 -3.65 -16.55 0.40
C LEU A 141 -3.99 -15.37 1.33
N TYR A 142 -5.08 -14.65 1.05
CA TYR A 142 -5.52 -13.55 1.89
C TYR A 142 -5.92 -14.01 3.29
N PHE A 143 -6.61 -15.15 3.39
CA PHE A 143 -6.99 -15.75 4.68
C PHE A 143 -5.76 -16.09 5.53
N ILE A 144 -4.74 -16.72 4.95
CA ILE A 144 -3.47 -16.97 5.65
C ILE A 144 -2.83 -15.64 6.06
N GLY A 145 -2.89 -14.62 5.19
CA GLY A 145 -2.38 -13.29 5.48
C GLY A 145 -3.05 -12.62 6.68
N LEU A 146 -4.38 -12.74 6.79
CA LEU A 146 -5.18 -12.23 7.91
C LEU A 146 -4.69 -12.80 9.24
N LEU A 147 -4.40 -14.10 9.30
CA LEU A 147 -3.89 -14.75 10.51
C LEU A 147 -2.54 -14.18 10.95
N GLY A 148 -1.72 -13.63 10.05
CA GLY A 148 -0.45 -13.01 10.41
C GLY A 148 -0.52 -11.53 10.79
N ASP A 149 -1.67 -10.87 10.65
CA ASP A 149 -1.85 -9.42 10.81
C ASP A 149 -3.11 -9.13 11.67
N GLY A 150 -4.23 -8.76 11.05
CA GLY A 150 -5.46 -8.38 11.76
C GLY A 150 -6.10 -9.46 12.64
N TYR A 151 -5.89 -10.74 12.34
CA TYR A 151 -6.48 -11.88 13.06
C TYR A 151 -5.45 -12.72 13.82
N TYR A 152 -4.28 -12.16 14.13
CA TYR A 152 -3.21 -12.90 14.83
C TYR A 152 -3.65 -13.53 16.16
N GLY A 153 -4.55 -12.89 16.90
CA GLY A 153 -5.10 -13.41 18.14
C GLY A 153 -5.85 -14.75 18.01
N VAL A 154 -6.24 -15.16 16.80
CA VAL A 154 -6.86 -16.48 16.54
C VAL A 154 -5.90 -17.63 16.88
N PHE A 155 -4.58 -17.43 16.80
CA PHE A 155 -3.60 -18.45 17.17
C PHE A 155 -3.69 -18.89 18.63
N ARG A 156 -4.34 -18.12 19.52
CA ARG A 156 -4.62 -18.52 20.90
C ARG A 156 -5.53 -19.75 21.00
N PHE A 157 -6.29 -20.04 19.95
CA PHE A 157 -7.25 -21.16 19.88
C PHE A 157 -6.78 -22.28 18.95
N LEU A 158 -5.58 -22.15 18.36
CA LEU A 158 -5.01 -23.13 17.45
C LEU A 158 -3.89 -23.92 18.14
N PRO A 159 -3.54 -25.11 17.61
CA PRO A 159 -2.38 -25.84 18.09
C PRO A 159 -1.09 -25.01 18.04
N GLN A 160 -0.19 -25.24 19.00
CA GLN A 160 1.04 -24.46 19.18
C GLN A 160 1.91 -24.40 17.90
N TRP A 161 2.01 -25.52 17.17
CA TRP A 161 2.79 -25.60 15.92
C TRP A 161 2.36 -24.56 14.87
N ALA A 162 1.08 -24.16 14.87
CA ALA A 162 0.56 -23.17 13.92
C ALA A 162 1.09 -21.77 14.24
N SER A 163 1.13 -21.40 15.53
CA SER A 163 1.73 -20.14 15.97
C SER A 163 3.22 -20.11 15.72
N ASP A 164 3.93 -21.21 15.99
CA ASP A 164 5.38 -21.30 15.77
C ASP A 164 5.74 -21.19 14.28
N THR A 165 4.96 -21.83 13.41
CA THR A 165 5.10 -21.70 11.95
C THR A 165 4.94 -20.24 11.50
N MET A 166 3.93 -19.53 12.04
CA MET A 166 3.72 -18.11 11.72
C MET A 166 4.86 -17.23 12.24
N LYS A 167 5.42 -17.53 13.43
CA LYS A 167 6.58 -16.80 13.95
C LYS A 167 7.81 -16.97 13.06
N ILE A 168 8.13 -18.20 12.67
CA ILE A 168 9.23 -18.50 11.73
C ILE A 168 9.01 -17.75 10.41
N TYR A 169 7.77 -17.75 9.90
CA TYR A 169 7.44 -16.99 8.71
C TYR A 169 7.72 -15.48 8.88
N GLN A 170 7.28 -14.88 9.99
CA GLN A 170 7.46 -13.45 10.23
C GLN A 170 8.93 -13.09 10.50
N GLU A 171 9.76 -13.98 11.05
CA GLU A 171 11.19 -13.75 11.17
C GLU A 171 11.89 -13.66 9.80
N LEU A 172 11.45 -14.48 8.84
CA LEU A 172 12.01 -14.51 7.49
C LEU A 172 11.45 -13.40 6.58
N PHE A 173 10.16 -13.12 6.69
CA PHE A 173 9.42 -12.24 5.77
C PHE A 173 8.92 -10.93 6.38
N TYR A 174 9.19 -10.69 7.66
CA TYR A 174 8.78 -9.53 8.48
C TYR A 174 7.28 -9.40 8.76
N THR A 175 6.43 -9.63 7.75
CA THR A 175 4.97 -9.54 7.88
C THR A 175 4.28 -10.33 6.76
N THR A 176 3.04 -10.74 7.01
CA THR A 176 2.16 -11.26 5.97
C THR A 176 1.62 -10.17 5.03
N ARG A 177 1.72 -8.88 5.39
CA ARG A 177 1.42 -7.75 4.51
C ARG A 177 2.52 -7.59 3.44
N ASN A 178 2.51 -8.48 2.45
CA ASN A 178 3.53 -8.57 1.41
C ASN A 178 2.95 -8.90 0.03
N GLY A 179 3.80 -9.05 -0.98
CA GLY A 179 3.38 -9.32 -2.35
C GLY A 179 2.53 -10.58 -2.55
N LEU A 180 2.72 -11.61 -1.72
CA LEU A 180 2.02 -12.87 -1.84
C LEU A 180 0.63 -12.82 -1.19
N PHE A 181 0.55 -12.53 0.11
CA PHE A 181 -0.73 -12.60 0.83
C PHE A 181 -1.57 -11.32 0.70
N PHE A 182 -0.95 -10.19 0.36
CA PHE A 182 -1.64 -8.92 0.15
C PHE A 182 -1.66 -8.51 -1.31
N GLY A 183 -0.50 -8.56 -1.98
CA GLY A 183 -0.37 -8.14 -3.38
C GLY A 183 -1.21 -8.99 -4.33
N VAL A 184 -1.06 -10.32 -4.32
CA VAL A 184 -1.79 -11.22 -5.24
C VAL A 184 -3.31 -10.99 -5.17
N PRO A 185 -3.97 -10.99 -3.99
CA PRO A 185 -5.41 -10.74 -3.92
C PRO A 185 -5.82 -9.38 -4.49
N PHE A 186 -5.15 -8.29 -4.10
CA PHE A 186 -5.58 -6.95 -4.52
C PHE A 186 -5.26 -6.63 -5.98
N VAL A 187 -4.16 -7.15 -6.54
CA VAL A 187 -3.89 -7.07 -7.99
C VAL A 187 -4.92 -7.90 -8.75
N LEU A 188 -5.27 -9.10 -8.26
CA LEU A 188 -6.25 -9.96 -8.90
C LEU A 188 -7.63 -9.31 -8.98
N ILE A 189 -8.05 -8.55 -7.97
CA ILE A 189 -9.32 -7.80 -8.00
C ILE A 189 -9.37 -6.90 -9.25
N GLY A 190 -8.30 -6.15 -9.50
CA GLY A 190 -8.18 -5.31 -10.70
C GLY A 190 -8.24 -6.11 -11.99
N VAL A 191 -7.51 -7.23 -12.05
CA VAL A 191 -7.53 -8.15 -13.21
C VAL A 191 -8.92 -8.72 -13.46
N ALA A 192 -9.62 -9.13 -12.40
CA ALA A 192 -10.95 -9.71 -12.47
C ALA A 192 -11.98 -8.69 -12.96
N ILE A 193 -11.90 -7.44 -12.48
CA ILE A 193 -12.77 -6.34 -12.95
C ILE A 193 -12.50 -6.01 -14.42
N ALA A 194 -11.23 -6.02 -14.86
CA ALA A 194 -10.89 -5.77 -16.26
C ALA A 194 -11.41 -6.87 -17.20
N LYS A 195 -11.32 -8.14 -16.78
CA LYS A 195 -11.73 -9.30 -17.61
C LYS A 195 -13.22 -9.62 -17.53
N ARG A 196 -13.92 -9.24 -16.44
CA ARG A 196 -15.35 -9.52 -16.26
C ARG A 196 -16.17 -8.24 -16.32
N THR A 197 -16.66 -7.93 -17.50
CA THR A 197 -17.55 -6.80 -17.77
C THR A 197 -18.80 -6.79 -16.90
N ARG A 198 -19.32 -7.96 -16.46
CA ARG A 198 -20.48 -8.03 -15.54
C ARG A 198 -20.25 -7.36 -14.18
N LEU A 199 -19.02 -7.33 -13.64
CA LEU A 199 -18.75 -6.57 -12.40
C LEU A 199 -18.92 -5.06 -12.65
N GLN A 200 -18.59 -4.62 -13.85
CA GLN A 200 -18.74 -3.23 -14.28
C GLN A 200 -20.21 -2.82 -14.48
N THR A 201 -21.16 -3.76 -14.53
CA THR A 201 -22.60 -3.45 -14.65
C THR A 201 -23.32 -3.27 -13.31
N MET A 202 -22.66 -3.53 -12.17
CA MET A 202 -23.28 -3.37 -10.84
C MET A 202 -23.81 -1.96 -10.57
N LYS A 203 -25.13 -1.78 -10.45
CA LYS A 203 -25.72 -0.48 -10.12
C LYS A 203 -25.42 -0.10 -8.67
N LYS A 204 -25.31 1.20 -8.40
CA LYS A 204 -25.14 1.78 -7.04
C LYS A 204 -23.95 1.21 -6.24
N ALA A 205 -22.79 0.99 -6.86
CA ALA A 205 -21.58 0.50 -6.19
C ALA A 205 -21.18 1.35 -4.95
N TYR A 206 -21.49 2.65 -4.96
CA TYR A 206 -21.23 3.55 -3.84
C TYR A 206 -22.01 3.19 -2.57
N VAL A 207 -23.20 2.59 -2.67
CA VAL A 207 -23.98 2.14 -1.50
C VAL A 207 -23.26 0.98 -0.81
N TRP A 208 -22.77 0.03 -1.61
CA TRP A 208 -22.00 -1.09 -1.10
C TRP A 208 -20.63 -0.66 -0.56
N LEU A 209 -20.02 0.38 -1.13
CA LEU A 209 -18.83 1.01 -0.56
C LEU A 209 -19.12 1.54 0.85
N VAL A 210 -20.21 2.29 1.04
CA VAL A 210 -20.59 2.80 2.36
C VAL A 210 -20.88 1.65 3.33
N ALA A 211 -21.65 0.64 2.91
CA ALA A 211 -21.97 -0.51 3.76
C ALA A 211 -20.72 -1.27 4.22
N THR A 212 -19.77 -1.50 3.31
CA THR A 212 -18.52 -2.20 3.62
C THR A 212 -17.54 -1.37 4.44
N LEU A 213 -17.54 -0.04 4.29
CA LEU A 213 -16.81 0.87 5.18
C LEU A 213 -17.36 0.82 6.61
N VAL A 214 -18.68 0.86 6.78
CA VAL A 214 -19.33 0.77 8.10
C VAL A 214 -19.02 -0.58 8.74
N ALA A 215 -19.18 -1.67 7.99
CA ALA A 215 -18.85 -3.01 8.47
C ALA A 215 -17.36 -3.16 8.81
N GLY A 216 -16.47 -2.58 8.01
CA GLY A 216 -15.03 -2.54 8.28
C GLY A 216 -14.67 -1.74 9.53
N CYS A 217 -15.35 -0.62 9.80
CA CYS A 217 -15.20 0.08 11.08
C CYS A 217 -15.64 -0.80 12.26
N GLY A 218 -16.74 -1.55 12.11
CA GLY A 218 -17.18 -2.53 13.10
C GLY A 218 -16.17 -3.65 13.34
N GLU A 219 -15.58 -4.19 12.27
CA GLU A 219 -14.50 -5.18 12.34
C GLU A 219 -13.27 -4.63 13.07
N ILE A 220 -12.79 -3.44 12.68
CA ILE A 220 -11.63 -2.80 13.31
C ILE A 220 -11.90 -2.52 14.80
N TYR A 221 -13.11 -2.07 15.13
CA TYR A 221 -13.53 -1.88 16.52
C TYR A 221 -13.46 -3.19 17.31
N PHE A 222 -14.01 -4.27 16.76
CA PHE A 222 -13.99 -5.60 17.36
C PHE A 222 -12.55 -6.07 17.59
N LEU A 223 -11.71 -6.03 16.55
CA LEU A 223 -10.30 -6.44 16.63
C LEU A 223 -9.53 -5.64 17.70
N ARG A 224 -9.78 -4.33 17.81
CA ARG A 224 -9.21 -3.46 18.84
C ARG A 224 -9.73 -3.81 20.23
N ARG A 225 -11.04 -3.95 20.40
CA ARG A 225 -11.69 -4.17 21.71
C ARG A 225 -11.21 -5.47 22.37
N PHE A 226 -10.97 -6.50 21.57
CA PHE A 226 -10.54 -7.83 22.03
C PHE A 226 -9.03 -8.08 21.89
N GLN A 227 -8.24 -7.08 21.47
CA GLN A 227 -6.79 -7.18 21.34
C GLN A 227 -6.37 -8.41 20.49
N ILE A 228 -7.05 -8.57 19.35
CA ILE A 228 -6.82 -9.68 18.40
C ILE A 228 -5.74 -9.29 17.39
N ALA A 229 -5.81 -8.06 16.89
CA ALA A 229 -4.93 -7.58 15.83
C ALA A 229 -3.53 -7.23 16.35
N VAL A 230 -2.50 -7.64 15.62
CA VAL A 230 -1.14 -7.07 15.76
C VAL A 230 -1.07 -5.70 15.06
N ASP A 231 -1.66 -5.62 13.87
CA ASP A 231 -1.90 -4.40 13.11
C ASP A 231 -3.23 -4.53 12.37
N TYR A 232 -3.76 -3.44 11.83
CA TYR A 232 -5.04 -3.38 11.13
C TYR A 232 -4.82 -3.22 9.62
N ASN A 233 -3.73 -3.78 9.09
CA ASN A 233 -3.40 -3.64 7.67
C ASN A 233 -4.24 -4.59 6.80
N MET A 234 -4.61 -5.74 7.34
CA MET A 234 -5.39 -6.76 6.67
C MET A 234 -6.67 -7.03 7.46
N THR A 235 -7.82 -6.76 6.86
CA THR A 235 -9.15 -6.99 7.44
C THR A 235 -10.09 -7.56 6.39
N VAL A 236 -11.08 -8.34 6.80
CA VAL A 236 -12.03 -9.01 5.89
C VAL A 236 -12.76 -7.99 5.03
N PHE A 237 -13.26 -6.90 5.62
CA PHE A 237 -14.01 -5.88 4.90
C PHE A 237 -13.14 -4.95 4.03
N LEU A 238 -11.81 -4.99 4.16
CA LEU A 238 -10.90 -4.26 3.25
C LEU A 238 -11.05 -4.74 1.81
N VAL A 239 -11.27 -6.05 1.60
CA VAL A 239 -11.43 -6.67 0.28
C VAL A 239 -12.66 -6.11 -0.46
N PRO A 240 -13.90 -6.27 0.05
CA PRO A 240 -15.07 -5.76 -0.64
C PRO A 240 -15.09 -4.22 -0.70
N ALA A 241 -14.59 -3.52 0.32
CA ALA A 241 -14.47 -2.05 0.27
C ALA A 241 -13.57 -1.58 -0.88
N THR A 242 -12.46 -2.28 -1.14
CA THR A 242 -11.57 -1.98 -2.29
C THR A 242 -12.27 -2.23 -3.62
N VAL A 243 -13.01 -3.35 -3.74
CA VAL A 243 -13.80 -3.67 -4.94
C VAL A 243 -14.81 -2.54 -5.22
N PHE A 244 -15.60 -2.16 -4.22
CA PHE A 244 -16.65 -1.15 -4.40
C PHE A 244 -16.10 0.26 -4.56
N LEU A 245 -14.97 0.58 -3.95
CA LEU A 245 -14.24 1.83 -4.20
C LEU A 245 -13.84 1.90 -5.68
N PHE A 246 -13.20 0.84 -6.19
CA PHE A 246 -12.76 0.81 -7.57
C PHE A 246 -13.94 0.90 -8.56
N LEU A 247 -15.01 0.13 -8.33
CA LEU A 247 -16.21 0.17 -9.17
C LEU A 247 -16.93 1.52 -9.13
N THR A 248 -16.94 2.19 -7.98
CA THR A 248 -17.53 3.53 -7.83
C THR A 248 -16.75 4.54 -8.65
N LEU A 249 -15.41 4.55 -8.51
CA LEU A 249 -14.54 5.46 -9.24
C LEU A 249 -14.54 5.20 -10.76
N LEU A 250 -14.61 3.93 -11.18
CA LEU A 250 -14.69 3.54 -12.59
C LEU A 250 -15.96 4.08 -13.27
N LYS A 251 -17.04 4.28 -12.51
CA LYS A 251 -18.35 4.74 -13.00
C LYS A 251 -18.61 6.22 -12.74
N MET A 252 -17.68 6.94 -12.13
CA MET A 252 -17.88 8.37 -11.92
C MET A 252 -18.05 9.04 -13.29
N PRO A 253 -19.17 9.75 -13.53
CA PRO A 253 -19.44 10.40 -14.81
C PRO A 253 -18.53 11.61 -15.07
N TYR A 254 -17.59 11.88 -14.17
CA TYR A 254 -16.71 13.03 -14.24
C TYR A 254 -15.60 12.80 -15.29
N LYS A 255 -15.77 13.44 -16.45
CA LYS A 255 -14.68 13.58 -17.42
C LYS A 255 -13.63 14.51 -16.83
N ILE A 256 -12.47 13.94 -16.49
CA ILE A 256 -11.33 14.70 -16.00
C ILE A 256 -10.91 15.70 -17.09
N LYS A 257 -11.13 16.99 -16.84
CA LYS A 257 -10.70 18.09 -17.75
C LYS A 257 -9.17 18.27 -17.79
N PHE A 258 -8.45 17.65 -16.85
CA PHE A 258 -7.00 17.71 -16.73
C PHE A 258 -6.31 16.57 -17.47
N ASN A 259 -5.05 16.79 -17.87
CA ASN A 259 -4.23 15.75 -18.49
C ASN A 259 -4.03 14.57 -17.52
N SER A 260 -4.60 13.42 -17.86
CA SER A 260 -4.59 12.21 -17.02
C SER A 260 -3.19 11.60 -16.83
N ASN A 261 -2.29 11.78 -17.79
CA ASN A 261 -0.89 11.38 -17.66
C ASN A 261 -0.17 12.26 -16.62
N LEU A 262 -0.45 13.57 -16.64
CA LEU A 262 0.11 14.50 -15.66
C LEU A 262 -0.41 14.23 -14.25
N LEU A 263 -1.72 13.96 -14.09
CA LEU A 263 -2.30 13.57 -12.79
C LEU A 263 -1.70 12.27 -12.24
N ARG A 264 -1.45 11.29 -13.10
CA ARG A 264 -0.76 10.05 -12.72
C ARG A 264 0.65 10.34 -12.22
N LEU A 265 1.39 11.20 -12.95
CA LEU A 265 2.73 11.61 -12.56
C LEU A 265 2.73 12.35 -11.22
N TYR A 266 1.78 13.26 -10.98
CA TYR A 266 1.61 13.91 -9.68
C TYR A 266 1.37 12.90 -8.56
N SER A 267 0.47 11.93 -8.78
CA SER A 267 0.19 10.89 -7.78
C SER A 267 1.44 10.07 -7.45
N THR A 268 2.23 9.70 -8.46
CA THR A 268 3.49 8.96 -8.26
C THR A 268 4.52 9.80 -7.51
N LYS A 269 4.72 11.07 -7.90
CA LYS A 269 5.69 11.95 -7.24
C LYS A 269 5.33 12.27 -5.79
N LEU A 270 4.04 12.45 -5.52
CA LEU A 270 3.55 12.65 -4.16
C LEU A 270 3.77 11.40 -3.31
N TYR A 271 3.49 10.21 -3.86
CA TYR A 271 3.77 8.94 -3.21
C TYR A 271 5.27 8.73 -2.93
N GLU A 272 6.16 9.06 -3.87
CA GLU A 272 7.60 8.89 -3.69
C GLU A 272 8.20 9.86 -2.68
N ALA A 273 7.67 11.08 -2.55
CA ALA A 273 8.33 12.14 -1.79
C ALA A 273 7.82 12.33 -0.36
N HIS A 274 6.61 11.88 -0.03
CA HIS A 274 5.97 12.26 1.23
C HIS A 274 6.74 11.85 2.50
N LEU A 275 7.40 10.67 2.50
CA LEU A 275 8.20 10.26 3.65
C LEU A 275 9.52 11.03 3.76
N LEU A 276 10.07 11.54 2.67
CA LEU A 276 11.22 12.44 2.71
C LEU A 276 10.85 13.72 3.45
N PHE A 277 9.74 14.37 3.07
CA PHE A 277 9.26 15.58 3.74
C PHE A 277 8.85 15.32 5.19
N TYR A 278 8.27 14.15 5.48
CA TYR A 278 7.98 13.80 6.86
C TYR A 278 9.25 13.59 7.69
N GLY A 279 10.27 12.93 7.15
CA GLY A 279 11.57 12.78 7.81
C GLY A 279 12.26 14.12 8.07
N LEU A 280 12.25 15.03 7.09
CA LEU A 280 12.78 16.39 7.25
C LEU A 280 12.04 17.18 8.33
N LEU A 281 10.71 17.06 8.39
CA LEU A 281 9.90 17.68 9.42
C LEU A 281 10.26 17.15 10.82
N LEU A 282 10.43 15.84 10.98
CA LEU A 282 10.84 15.23 12.25
C LEU A 282 12.26 15.66 12.66
N ALA A 283 13.19 15.74 11.71
CA ALA A 283 14.53 16.24 11.98
C ALA A 283 14.51 17.70 12.44
N ALA A 284 13.75 18.56 11.75
CA ALA A 284 13.57 19.97 12.15
C ALA A 284 12.91 20.10 13.53
N LEU A 285 11.92 19.27 13.84
CA LEU A 285 11.30 19.20 15.17
C LEU A 285 12.31 18.84 16.26
N THR A 286 13.23 17.93 15.96
CA THR A 286 14.25 17.48 16.92
C THR A 286 15.25 18.61 17.25
N VAL A 287 15.64 19.39 16.23
CA VAL A 287 16.60 20.49 16.37
C VAL A 287 15.98 21.76 16.94
N PHE A 288 14.83 22.19 16.41
CA PHE A 288 14.23 23.49 16.70
C PHE A 288 13.11 23.45 17.75
N GLN A 289 12.63 22.26 18.13
CA GLN A 289 11.61 22.05 19.18
C GLN A 289 10.33 22.91 19.03
N ILE A 290 9.94 23.22 17.78
CA ILE A 290 8.83 24.12 17.44
C ILE A 290 7.49 23.55 17.99
N PRO A 291 6.83 24.20 18.97
CA PRO A 291 5.68 23.61 19.67
C PRO A 291 4.48 23.30 18.76
N ILE A 292 4.14 24.18 17.82
CA ILE A 292 2.98 24.00 16.92
C ILE A 292 3.13 22.75 16.04
N LEU A 293 4.37 22.38 15.70
CA LEU A 293 4.66 21.22 14.87
C LEU A 293 4.58 19.90 15.66
N LYS A 294 4.37 19.92 16.99
CA LYS A 294 4.06 18.70 17.77
C LYS A 294 2.64 18.18 17.50
N ASN A 295 1.75 19.02 16.97
CA ASN A 295 0.39 18.62 16.61
C ASN A 295 0.38 17.80 15.31
N GLY A 296 -0.09 16.55 15.37
CA GLY A 296 -0.11 15.64 14.22
C GLY A 296 -0.95 16.11 13.01
N ALA A 297 -2.01 16.90 13.24
CA ALA A 297 -2.78 17.50 12.15
C ALA A 297 -1.95 18.58 11.43
N VAL A 298 -1.23 19.41 12.18
CA VAL A 298 -0.30 20.41 11.61
C VAL A 298 0.80 19.69 10.84
N GLN A 299 1.40 18.63 11.40
CA GLN A 299 2.39 17.83 10.69
C GLN A 299 1.84 17.31 9.36
N PHE A 300 0.60 16.79 9.36
CA PHE A 300 -0.04 16.28 8.14
C PHE A 300 -0.16 17.37 7.08
N PHE A 301 -0.66 18.57 7.43
CA PHE A 301 -0.81 19.66 6.46
C PHE A 301 0.54 20.16 5.93
N VAL A 302 1.55 20.26 6.77
CA VAL A 302 2.91 20.67 6.35
C VAL A 302 3.51 19.66 5.38
N VAL A 303 3.47 18.36 5.73
CA VAL A 303 3.98 17.30 4.86
C VAL A 303 3.20 17.25 3.55
N TRP A 304 1.87 17.33 3.61
CA TRP A 304 1.03 17.33 2.42
C TRP A 304 1.35 18.52 1.50
N ALA A 305 1.44 19.74 2.03
CA ALA A 305 1.74 20.93 1.26
C ALA A 305 3.13 20.85 0.60
N ALA A 306 4.16 20.48 1.37
CA ALA A 306 5.52 20.33 0.86
C ALA A 306 5.60 19.25 -0.24
N SER A 307 4.96 18.10 -0.01
CA SER A 307 4.90 17.00 -0.99
C SER A 307 4.14 17.41 -2.25
N GLN A 308 3.07 18.18 -2.11
CA GLN A 308 2.27 18.68 -3.22
C GLN A 308 3.04 19.68 -4.07
N MET A 309 3.78 20.60 -3.44
CA MET A 309 4.66 21.55 -4.14
C MET A 309 5.76 20.81 -4.91
N PHE A 310 6.43 19.86 -4.27
CA PHE A 310 7.46 19.05 -4.93
C PHE A 310 6.90 18.26 -6.12
N ALA A 311 5.77 17.59 -5.93
CA ALA A 311 5.10 16.87 -7.01
C ALA A 311 4.71 17.82 -8.16
N TYR A 312 4.22 19.01 -7.84
CA TYR A 312 3.85 20.03 -8.82
C TYR A 312 5.03 20.40 -9.74
N PHE A 313 6.15 20.82 -9.15
CA PHE A 313 7.32 21.28 -9.92
C PHE A 313 8.00 20.14 -10.69
N THR A 314 8.19 18.98 -10.06
CA THR A 314 8.88 17.85 -10.69
C THR A 314 8.07 17.25 -11.84
N ALA A 315 6.75 17.10 -11.69
CA ALA A 315 5.93 16.54 -12.75
C ALA A 315 5.80 17.49 -13.94
N ARG A 316 5.73 18.81 -13.72
CA ARG A 316 5.77 19.79 -14.82
C ARG A 316 7.12 19.81 -15.54
N ALA A 317 8.23 19.74 -14.80
CA ALA A 317 9.56 19.68 -15.40
C ALA A 317 9.72 18.46 -16.32
N VAL A 318 9.17 17.30 -15.92
CA VAL A 318 9.16 16.09 -16.76
C VAL A 318 8.20 16.26 -17.95
N ALA A 319 6.99 16.78 -17.73
CA ALA A 319 6.02 16.97 -18.82
C ALA A 319 6.55 17.92 -19.91
N ASN A 320 7.23 18.99 -19.51
CA ASN A 320 7.82 19.96 -20.45
C ASN A 320 8.99 19.38 -21.26
N ARG A 321 9.67 18.34 -20.76
CA ARG A 321 10.74 17.63 -21.49
C ARG A 321 10.21 16.58 -22.47
N VAL A 322 8.95 16.18 -22.36
CA VAL A 322 8.30 15.21 -23.28
C VAL A 322 7.61 15.92 -24.45
N ILE A 323 7.41 17.24 -24.35
CA ILE A 323 6.79 18.09 -25.36
C ILE A 323 7.84 18.79 -26.26
N LYS A 324 9.13 18.73 -25.88
CA LYS A 324 10.26 19.16 -26.72
C LYS A 324 10.91 17.95 -27.36
#